data_AF-A0A7J7LUD8-F1
#
_entry.id   AF-A0A7J7LUD8-F1
#
_cell.length_a   1.000
_cell.length_b   1.000
_cell.length_c   1.000
_cell.angle_alpha   90.00
_cell.angle_beta   90.00
_cell.angle_gamma   90.00
#
_symmetry.space_group_name_H-M   'P 1'
#
loop_
_entity.id
_entity.type
_entity.pdbx_description
1 polymer ?
#
loop_
_entity_poly.entity_id
_entity_poly.type
_entity_poly.pdbx_seq_one_letter_code
_entity_poly.pdbx_strand_id
1 'polypeptide(L)'
;MLGVYGVHPGVEHYGYMVDLHGTAGFLEESLELIRTMPMTPNAAVWGSLLCACHIHKDTRVSEQVTHRLLELDPRDGRNYVFLSNIYASTNRWNDVELCRNLMIERGVHKIPGCSSIEVNNVFHEFMAGDTSHPQFTQINTFLDEIAKKLNGLRHEPDKASVFHDIDEEEKESSIRYHSKMILGMENDLNVEGY
;
A
#
# COMPACT_ATOMS: atom_id res chain seq x y z
N MET A 1 23.68 24.52 -13.18
CA MET A 1 23.19 25.93 -13.16
C MET A 1 23.19 26.36 -11.70
N LEU A 2 23.98 27.37 -11.31
CA LEU A 2 23.84 28.00 -9.99
C LEU A 2 22.45 28.65 -9.98
N GLY A 3 21.57 28.23 -9.06
CA GLY A 3 20.23 28.79 -8.96
C GLY A 3 20.28 30.29 -8.65
N VAL A 4 19.20 31.01 -8.95
CA VAL A 4 19.01 32.46 -8.71
C VAL A 4 19.37 32.86 -7.26
N TYR A 5 19.29 31.92 -6.32
CA TYR A 5 19.56 32.11 -4.89
C TYR A 5 20.95 31.64 -4.43
N GLY A 6 21.85 31.26 -5.34
CA GLY A 6 23.21 30.80 -5.00
C GLY A 6 23.29 29.44 -4.30
N VAL A 7 22.16 28.73 -4.17
CA VAL A 7 22.10 27.38 -3.59
C VAL A 7 22.29 26.34 -4.69
N HIS A 8 23.15 25.35 -4.44
CA HIS A 8 23.23 24.15 -5.27
C HIS A 8 22.15 23.16 -4.82
N PRO A 9 21.17 22.82 -5.68
CA PRO A 9 20.14 21.86 -5.30
C PRO A 9 20.76 20.50 -4.99
N GLY A 10 20.55 20.02 -3.77
CA GLY A 10 20.86 18.66 -3.33
C GLY A 10 19.72 17.67 -3.63
N VAL A 11 19.95 16.38 -3.37
CA VAL A 11 18.96 15.31 -3.60
C VAL A 11 17.61 15.60 -2.92
N GLU A 12 17.62 16.19 -1.72
CA GLU A 12 16.41 16.55 -0.99
C GLU A 12 15.58 17.61 -1.72
N HIS A 13 16.24 18.61 -2.33
CA HIS A 13 15.56 19.66 -3.09
C HIS A 13 14.88 19.10 -4.34
N TYR A 14 15.54 18.15 -5.03
CA TYR A 14 14.93 17.43 -6.15
C TYR A 14 13.76 16.55 -5.68
N GLY A 15 13.88 15.90 -4.53
CA GLY A 15 12.78 15.14 -3.92
C GLY A 15 11.52 15.99 -3.76
N TYR A 16 11.66 17.19 -3.15
CA TYR A 16 10.54 18.13 -3.01
C TYR A 16 9.99 18.62 -4.36
N MET A 17 10.85 18.89 -5.35
CA MET A 17 10.40 19.32 -6.66
C MET A 17 9.61 18.22 -7.39
N VAL A 18 10.07 16.97 -7.29
CA VAL A 18 9.40 15.80 -7.85
C VAL A 18 8.05 15.58 -7.17
N ASP A 19 7.99 15.66 -5.84
CA ASP A 19 6.74 15.55 -5.08
C ASP A 19 5.73 16.65 -5.49
N LEU A 20 6.18 17.90 -5.56
CA LEU A 20 5.32 19.03 -5.93
C LEU A 20 4.78 18.92 -7.36
N HIS A 21 5.65 18.64 -8.35
CA HIS A 21 5.23 18.49 -9.74
C HIS A 21 4.37 17.23 -9.94
N GLY A 22 4.76 16.12 -9.32
CA GLY A 22 4.08 14.85 -9.45
C GLY A 22 2.67 14.92 -8.87
N THR A 23 2.51 15.45 -7.67
CA THR A 23 1.17 15.61 -7.05
C THR A 23 0.29 16.58 -7.84
N ALA A 24 0.87 17.56 -8.54
CA ALA A 24 0.15 18.42 -9.49
C ALA A 24 -0.20 17.75 -10.84
N GLY A 25 0.21 16.50 -11.07
CA GLY A 25 -0.16 15.70 -12.26
C GLY A 25 0.90 15.70 -13.37
N PHE A 26 2.03 16.37 -13.18
CA PHE A 26 3.13 16.43 -14.16
C PHE A 26 4.08 15.24 -14.01
N LEU A 27 3.53 14.03 -14.18
CA LEU A 27 4.26 12.79 -13.88
C LEU A 27 5.45 12.55 -14.83
N GLU A 28 5.30 12.83 -16.12
CA GLU A 28 6.37 12.65 -17.11
C GLU A 28 7.47 13.71 -16.95
N GLU A 29 7.09 14.95 -16.67
CA GLU A 29 8.05 16.02 -16.37
C GLU A 29 8.80 15.73 -15.07
N SER A 30 8.12 15.14 -14.08
CA SER A 30 8.75 14.69 -12.84
C SER A 30 9.72 13.53 -13.09
N LEU A 31 9.35 12.58 -13.96
CA LEU A 31 10.24 11.49 -14.36
C LEU A 31 11.49 12.01 -15.09
N GLU A 32 11.30 12.98 -16.00
CA GLU A 32 12.40 13.60 -16.73
C GLU A 32 13.30 14.44 -15.80
N LEU A 33 12.70 15.13 -14.82
CA LEU A 33 13.44 15.82 -13.78
C LEU A 33 14.36 14.86 -13.01
N ILE A 34 13.87 13.69 -12.64
CA ILE A 34 14.69 12.65 -11.98
C ILE A 34 15.83 12.19 -12.88
N ARG A 35 15.56 11.94 -14.17
CA ARG A 35 16.57 11.49 -15.15
C ARG A 35 17.67 12.51 -15.40
N THR A 36 17.34 13.80 -15.26
CA THR A 36 18.26 14.92 -15.50
C THR A 36 18.95 15.42 -14.23
N MET A 37 18.74 14.75 -13.09
CA MET A 37 19.42 15.07 -11.84
C MET A 37 20.96 14.98 -12.01
N PRO A 38 21.71 15.97 -11.50
CA PRO A 38 23.18 15.96 -11.58
C PRO A 38 23.82 14.96 -10.59
N MET A 39 23.03 14.31 -9.74
CA MET A 39 23.42 13.28 -8.79
C MET A 39 22.53 12.05 -8.96
N THR A 40 22.98 10.90 -8.46
CA THR A 40 22.17 9.67 -8.44
C THR A 40 20.91 9.88 -7.60
N PRO A 41 19.70 9.69 -8.17
CA PRO A 41 18.48 9.73 -7.41
C PRO A 41 18.41 8.58 -6.42
N ASN A 42 18.02 8.86 -5.18
CA ASN A 42 17.85 7.84 -4.14
C ASN A 42 16.41 7.30 -4.11
N ALA A 43 16.17 6.27 -3.29
CA ALA A 43 14.86 5.66 -3.16
C ALA A 43 13.75 6.65 -2.74
N ALA A 44 14.07 7.70 -1.97
CA ALA A 44 13.09 8.70 -1.55
C ALA A 44 12.57 9.54 -2.72
N VAL A 45 13.43 9.93 -3.66
CA VAL A 45 13.04 10.67 -4.87
C VAL A 45 12.13 9.82 -5.75
N TRP A 46 12.51 8.56 -6.01
CA TRP A 46 11.68 7.62 -6.76
C TRP A 46 10.35 7.33 -6.06
N GLY A 47 10.39 7.13 -4.74
CA GLY A 47 9.18 6.92 -3.92
C GLY A 47 8.22 8.10 -3.98
N SER A 48 8.73 9.34 -4.01
CA SER A 48 7.89 10.55 -4.17
C SER A 48 7.11 10.52 -5.49
N LEU A 49 7.79 10.17 -6.59
CA LEU A 49 7.11 10.02 -7.89
C LEU A 49 6.14 8.83 -7.89
N LEU A 50 6.46 7.72 -7.22
CA LEU A 50 5.56 6.57 -7.12
C LEU A 50 4.25 6.95 -6.40
N CYS A 51 4.34 7.71 -5.30
CA CYS A 51 3.18 8.24 -4.59
C CYS A 51 2.32 9.14 -5.50
N ALA A 52 2.95 10.02 -6.28
CA ALA A 52 2.24 10.84 -7.25
C ALA A 52 1.54 10.00 -8.33
N CYS A 53 2.19 8.96 -8.84
CA CYS A 53 1.57 8.08 -9.83
C CYS A 53 0.34 7.34 -9.27
N HIS A 54 0.37 6.97 -7.98
CA HIS A 54 -0.76 6.36 -7.30
C HIS A 54 -1.96 7.32 -7.20
N ILE A 55 -1.73 8.60 -6.85
CA ILE A 55 -2.78 9.64 -6.81
C ILE A 55 -3.46 9.79 -8.17
N HIS A 56 -2.67 9.81 -9.24
CA HIS A 56 -3.16 10.04 -10.61
C HIS A 56 -3.51 8.75 -11.38
N LYS A 57 -3.36 7.58 -10.74
CA LYS A 57 -3.65 6.25 -11.31
C LYS A 57 -2.90 5.97 -12.63
N ASP A 58 -1.69 6.52 -12.79
CA ASP A 58 -0.88 6.30 -14.00
C ASP A 58 -0.06 5.01 -13.86
N THR A 59 -0.52 3.94 -14.50
CA THR A 59 0.14 2.63 -14.44
C THR A 59 1.46 2.59 -15.22
N ARG A 60 1.63 3.42 -16.25
CA ARG A 60 2.80 3.39 -17.15
C ARG A 60 4.03 4.03 -16.51
N VAL A 61 3.87 5.18 -15.85
CA VAL A 61 4.95 5.81 -15.08
C VAL A 61 5.20 5.00 -13.81
N SER A 62 4.15 4.51 -13.16
CA SER A 62 4.28 3.63 -11.97
C SER A 62 5.14 2.39 -12.26
N GLU A 63 4.92 1.69 -13.38
CA GLU A 63 5.71 0.53 -13.77
C GLU A 63 7.20 0.88 -13.89
N GLN A 64 7.53 1.96 -14.60
CA GLN A 64 8.92 2.41 -14.78
C GLN A 64 9.59 2.76 -13.45
N VAL A 65 8.90 3.50 -12.58
CA VAL A 65 9.42 3.90 -11.27
C VAL A 65 9.65 2.69 -10.37
N THR A 66 8.71 1.73 -10.39
CA THR A 66 8.81 0.52 -9.57
C THR A 66 9.98 -0.36 -10.01
N HIS A 67 10.24 -0.49 -11.32
CA HIS A 67 11.45 -1.16 -11.82
C HIS A 67 12.72 -0.49 -11.31
N ARG A 68 12.80 0.84 -11.29
CA ARG A 68 13.95 1.56 -10.72
C ARG A 68 14.12 1.32 -9.22
N LEU A 69 13.03 1.26 -8.47
CA LEU A 69 13.09 0.94 -7.04
C LEU A 69 13.57 -0.51 -6.80
N LEU A 70 13.16 -1.46 -7.64
CA LEU A 70 13.66 -2.84 -7.59
C LEU A 70 15.13 -2.98 -8.00
N GLU A 71 15.62 -2.13 -8.91
CA GLU A 71 17.05 -2.06 -9.22
C GLU A 71 17.88 -1.51 -8.03
N LEU A 72 17.32 -0.55 -7.29
CA LEU A 72 17.96 0.03 -6.10
C LEU A 72 17.95 -0.92 -4.90
N ASP A 73 16.82 -1.59 -4.65
CA ASP A 73 16.69 -2.61 -3.62
C ASP A 73 15.88 -3.83 -4.13
N PRO A 74 16.58 -4.85 -4.66
CA PRO A 74 15.94 -6.07 -5.14
C PRO A 74 15.28 -6.93 -4.05
N ARG A 75 15.47 -6.59 -2.77
CA ARG A 75 14.91 -7.32 -1.63
C ARG A 75 13.61 -6.69 -1.10
N ASP A 76 13.22 -5.52 -1.60
CA ASP A 76 11.99 -4.87 -1.17
C ASP A 76 10.76 -5.57 -1.76
N GLY A 77 10.15 -6.45 -0.95
CA GLY A 77 8.94 -7.20 -1.30
C GLY A 77 7.75 -6.32 -1.69
N ARG A 78 7.67 -5.09 -1.18
CA ARG A 78 6.56 -4.17 -1.46
C ARG A 78 6.53 -3.77 -2.93
N ASN A 79 7.70 -3.55 -3.53
CA ASN A 79 7.81 -3.15 -4.93
C ASN A 79 7.42 -4.29 -5.89
N TYR A 80 7.70 -5.55 -5.54
CA TYR A 80 7.22 -6.69 -6.33
C TYR A 80 5.69 -6.83 -6.28
N VAL A 81 5.11 -6.69 -5.08
CA VAL A 81 3.65 -6.74 -4.89
C VAL A 81 2.98 -5.62 -5.69
N PHE A 82 3.50 -4.39 -5.57
CA PHE A 82 2.99 -3.25 -6.31
C PHE A 82 3.07 -3.45 -7.83
N LEU A 83 4.21 -3.93 -8.35
CA LEU A 83 4.39 -4.22 -9.77
C LEU A 83 3.42 -5.32 -10.25
N SER A 84 3.28 -6.39 -9.47
CA SER A 84 2.31 -7.46 -9.72
C SER A 84 0.88 -6.93 -9.80
N ASN A 85 0.51 -5.99 -8.93
CA ASN A 85 -0.83 -5.40 -8.92
C ASN A 85 -1.09 -4.51 -10.15
N ILE A 86 -0.07 -3.78 -10.63
CA ILE A 86 -0.16 -3.06 -11.92
C ILE A 86 -0.44 -4.05 -13.05
N TYR A 87 0.30 -5.15 -13.11
CA TYR A 87 0.13 -6.17 -14.13
C TYR A 87 -1.24 -6.85 -14.05
N ALA A 88 -1.70 -7.20 -12.85
CA ALA A 88 -3.04 -7.75 -12.65
C ALA A 88 -4.13 -6.78 -13.13
N SER A 89 -4.02 -5.49 -12.78
CA SER A 89 -4.98 -4.45 -13.20
C SER A 89 -5.05 -4.25 -14.72
N THR A 90 -4.00 -4.65 -15.43
CA THR A 90 -3.89 -4.57 -16.89
C THR A 90 -4.01 -5.93 -17.58
N ASN A 91 -4.48 -6.97 -16.86
CA ASN A 91 -4.64 -8.36 -17.33
C ASN A 91 -3.36 -9.01 -17.87
N ARG A 92 -2.18 -8.56 -17.40
CA ARG A 92 -0.86 -9.08 -17.76
C ARG A 92 -0.45 -10.24 -16.82
N TRP A 93 -1.23 -11.32 -16.84
CA TRP A 93 -1.07 -12.46 -15.91
C TRP A 93 0.29 -13.16 -15.98
N ASN A 94 0.92 -13.20 -17.16
CA ASN A 94 2.28 -13.74 -17.30
C ASN A 94 3.31 -12.91 -16.52
N ASP A 95 3.14 -11.58 -16.48
CA ASP A 95 4.04 -10.69 -15.76
C ASP A 95 3.80 -10.73 -14.25
N VAL A 96 2.57 -10.99 -13.81
CA VAL A 96 2.22 -11.35 -12.42
C VAL A 96 3.00 -12.59 -11.99
N GLU A 97 2.96 -13.65 -12.79
CA GLU A 97 3.69 -14.88 -12.51
C GLU A 97 5.21 -14.65 -12.49
N LEU A 98 5.74 -13.83 -13.40
CA LEU A 98 7.14 -13.43 -13.40
C LEU A 98 7.54 -12.74 -12.10
N CYS A 99 6.74 -11.80 -11.59
CA CYS A 99 7.00 -11.14 -10.30
C CYS A 99 7.07 -12.17 -9.16
N ARG A 100 6.11 -13.11 -9.11
CA ARG A 100 6.10 -14.18 -8.10
C ARG A 100 7.35 -15.06 -8.17
N ASN A 101 7.77 -15.44 -9.39
CA ASN A 101 8.95 -16.26 -9.59
C ASN A 101 10.24 -15.53 -9.17
N LEU A 102 10.36 -14.24 -9.50
CA LEU A 102 11.49 -13.40 -9.09
C LEU A 102 11.55 -13.24 -7.56
N MET A 103 10.42 -13.09 -6.89
CA MET A 103 10.35 -13.06 -5.42
C MET A 103 10.86 -14.37 -4.83
N ILE A 104 10.42 -15.53 -5.36
CA ILE A 104 10.86 -16.85 -4.90
C ILE A 104 12.37 -17.04 -5.11
N GLU A 105 12.87 -16.75 -6.31
CA GLU A 105 14.28 -16.86 -6.66
C GLU A 105 15.17 -16.03 -5.72
N ARG A 106 14.68 -14.83 -5.36
CA ARG A 106 15.39 -13.90 -4.48
C ARG A 106 15.08 -14.11 -3.00
N GLY A 107 14.32 -15.14 -2.62
CA GLY A 107 13.91 -15.38 -1.23
C GLY A 107 13.21 -14.19 -0.58
N VAL A 108 12.48 -13.41 -1.38
CA VAL A 108 11.67 -12.29 -0.93
C VAL A 108 10.26 -12.80 -0.71
N HIS A 109 9.69 -12.49 0.45
CA HIS A 109 8.34 -12.89 0.80
C HIS A 109 7.49 -11.63 1.02
N LYS A 110 6.21 -11.72 0.68
CA LYS A 110 5.27 -10.68 1.09
C LYS A 110 5.23 -10.67 2.61
N ILE A 111 5.44 -9.50 3.21
CA ILE A 111 5.25 -9.32 4.63
C ILE A 111 3.74 -9.29 4.86
N PRO A 112 3.16 -10.26 5.60
CA PRO A 112 1.74 -10.22 5.91
C PRO A 112 1.42 -8.98 6.73
N GLY A 113 0.25 -8.37 6.48
CA GLY A 113 -0.23 -7.27 7.31
C GLY A 113 -0.40 -7.74 8.75
N CYS A 114 0.06 -6.96 9.72
CA CYS A 114 -0.14 -7.22 11.13
C CYS A 114 -0.87 -6.04 11.79
N SER A 115 -1.69 -6.36 12.79
CA SER A 115 -2.29 -5.38 13.69
C SER A 115 -2.25 -5.94 15.10
N SER A 116 -2.29 -5.07 16.10
CA SER A 116 -2.32 -5.50 17.49
C SER A 116 -3.20 -4.58 18.32
N ILE A 117 -3.76 -5.15 19.39
CA ILE A 117 -4.55 -4.42 20.39
C ILE A 117 -4.10 -4.85 21.78
N GLU A 118 -4.28 -3.98 22.76
CA GLU A 118 -4.07 -4.29 24.16
C GLU A 118 -5.43 -4.41 24.87
N VAL A 119 -5.69 -5.56 25.49
CA VAL A 119 -6.90 -5.80 26.28
C VAL A 119 -6.47 -6.36 27.63
N ASN A 120 -6.91 -5.72 28.72
CA ASN A 120 -6.56 -6.13 30.07
C ASN A 120 -5.04 -6.34 30.27
N ASN A 121 -4.23 -5.44 29.71
CA ASN A 121 -2.76 -5.47 29.79
C ASN A 121 -2.14 -6.71 29.10
N VAL A 122 -2.85 -7.32 28.15
CA VAL A 122 -2.38 -8.40 27.28
C VAL A 122 -2.39 -7.91 25.84
N PHE A 123 -1.26 -8.08 25.14
CA PHE A 123 -1.17 -7.80 23.70
C PHE A 123 -1.73 -8.97 22.89
N HIS A 124 -2.66 -8.65 22.00
CA HIS A 124 -3.22 -9.57 21.03
C HIS A 124 -2.74 -9.14 19.64
N GLU A 125 -1.96 -9.98 18.99
CA GLU A 125 -1.47 -9.77 17.63
C GLU A 125 -2.35 -10.54 16.63
N PHE A 126 -2.65 -9.90 15.51
CA PHE A 126 -3.42 -10.44 14.41
C PHE A 126 -2.63 -10.25 13.12
N MET A 127 -2.24 -11.36 12.52
CA MET A 127 -1.56 -11.40 11.22
C MET A 127 -2.55 -11.82 10.14
N ALA A 128 -2.48 -11.18 8.96
CA ALA A 128 -3.32 -11.53 7.83
C ALA A 128 -3.14 -13.00 7.45
N GLY A 129 -4.25 -13.75 7.43
CA GLY A 129 -4.26 -15.20 7.17
C GLY A 129 -3.90 -16.08 8.36
N ASP A 130 -3.50 -15.51 9.50
CA ASP A 130 -3.24 -16.28 10.72
C ASP A 130 -4.53 -16.69 11.43
N THR A 131 -4.52 -17.90 11.99
CA THR A 131 -5.62 -18.50 12.74
C THR A 131 -5.19 -18.96 14.14
N SER A 132 -3.96 -18.65 14.55
CA SER A 132 -3.33 -19.13 15.79
C SER A 132 -3.95 -18.53 17.06
N HIS A 133 -4.64 -17.40 16.97
CA HIS A 133 -5.20 -16.72 18.12
C HIS A 133 -6.19 -17.63 18.88
N PRO A 134 -6.08 -17.80 20.22
CA PRO A 134 -6.92 -18.73 20.98
C PRO A 134 -8.43 -18.49 20.84
N GLN A 135 -8.82 -17.23 20.57
CA GLN A 135 -10.21 -16.81 20.38
C GLN A 135 -10.58 -16.59 18.91
N PHE A 136 -9.76 -17.06 17.95
CA PHE A 136 -9.95 -16.82 16.52
C PHE A 136 -11.40 -17.09 16.04
N THR A 137 -11.98 -18.21 16.45
CA THR A 137 -13.36 -18.58 16.08
C THR A 137 -14.41 -17.63 16.64
N GLN A 138 -14.24 -17.15 17.88
CA GLN A 138 -15.18 -16.24 18.54
C GLN A 138 -15.14 -14.86 17.88
N ILE A 139 -13.92 -14.35 17.66
CA ILE A 139 -13.69 -13.08 16.98
C ILE A 139 -14.31 -13.14 15.58
N ASN A 140 -14.04 -14.17 14.79
CA ASN A 140 -14.60 -14.29 13.44
C ASN A 140 -16.12 -14.42 13.41
N THR A 141 -16.72 -15.16 14.34
CA THR A 141 -18.18 -15.25 14.46
C THR A 141 -18.78 -13.87 14.74
N PHE A 142 -18.23 -13.12 15.71
CA PHE A 142 -18.70 -11.77 16.03
C PHE A 142 -18.54 -10.80 14.86
N LEU A 143 -17.37 -10.86 14.20
CA LEU A 143 -17.08 -10.10 12.98
C LEU A 143 -18.11 -10.40 11.87
N ASP A 144 -18.58 -11.63 11.73
CA ASP A 144 -19.61 -12.00 10.74
C ASP A 144 -21.01 -11.54 11.12
N GLU A 145 -21.35 -11.52 12.40
CA GLU A 145 -22.60 -10.94 12.88
C GLU A 145 -22.65 -9.44 12.60
N ILE A 146 -21.54 -8.72 12.84
CA ILE A 146 -21.40 -7.30 12.48
C ILE A 146 -21.60 -7.13 10.97
N ALA A 147 -20.93 -7.94 10.14
CA ALA A 147 -21.08 -7.85 8.67
C ALA A 147 -22.52 -8.05 8.21
N LYS A 148 -23.23 -9.03 8.78
CA LYS A 148 -24.64 -9.31 8.47
C LYS A 148 -25.54 -8.12 8.84
N LYS A 149 -25.30 -7.49 9.99
CA LYS A 149 -26.04 -6.30 10.43
C LYS A 149 -25.78 -5.10 9.51
N LEU A 150 -24.53 -4.90 9.08
CA LEU A 150 -24.14 -3.80 8.19
C LEU A 150 -24.68 -3.97 6.76
N ASN A 151 -24.74 -5.19 6.23
CA ASN A 151 -25.35 -5.47 4.92
C ASN A 151 -26.85 -5.16 4.88
N GLY A 152 -27.55 -5.23 6.02
CA GLY A 152 -28.94 -4.79 6.14
C GLY A 152 -29.13 -3.26 6.06
N LEU A 153 -28.05 -2.49 6.23
CA LEU A 153 -28.03 -1.03 6.30
C LEU A 153 -27.43 -0.40 5.03
N ARG A 154 -27.63 -0.96 3.84
CA ARG A 154 -27.33 -0.31 2.53
C ARG A 154 -26.03 0.52 2.47
N HIS A 155 -24.97 0.08 3.14
CA HIS A 155 -23.68 0.73 3.02
C HIS A 155 -23.05 0.20 1.73
N GLU A 156 -23.04 0.99 0.67
CA GLU A 156 -22.17 0.70 -0.47
C GLU A 156 -20.73 0.86 0.05
N PRO A 157 -19.95 -0.23 0.16
CA PRO A 157 -18.53 -0.08 0.43
C PRO A 157 -17.95 0.72 -0.72
N ASP A 158 -17.21 1.79 -0.42
CA ASP A 158 -16.49 2.54 -1.43
C ASP A 158 -15.41 1.63 -2.02
N LYS A 159 -15.80 0.89 -3.07
CA LYS A 159 -14.89 -0.01 -3.77
C LYS A 159 -13.75 0.77 -4.40
N ALA A 160 -13.90 2.09 -4.61
CA ALA A 160 -12.91 2.92 -5.28
C ALA A 160 -11.68 3.23 -4.41
N SER A 161 -11.76 3.11 -3.09
CA SER A 161 -10.65 3.41 -2.17
C SER A 161 -9.86 2.19 -1.69
N VAL A 162 -10.32 0.96 -1.97
CA VAL A 162 -9.65 -0.31 -1.61
C VAL A 162 -8.71 -0.81 -2.73
N PHE A 163 -8.59 -0.04 -3.81
CA PHE A 163 -7.69 -0.37 -4.90
C PHE A 163 -6.25 0.02 -4.55
N HIS A 164 -5.47 -0.95 -4.06
CA HIS A 164 -4.21 -1.36 -4.72
C HIS A 164 -3.35 -2.35 -3.92
N ASP A 165 -3.68 -2.69 -2.67
CA ASP A 165 -2.75 -3.47 -1.82
C ASP A 165 -3.11 -4.94 -1.61
N ILE A 166 -4.09 -5.47 -2.34
CA ILE A 166 -4.72 -6.73 -1.97
C ILE A 166 -4.99 -7.56 -3.23
N ASP A 167 -4.41 -8.76 -3.26
CA ASP A 167 -4.68 -9.79 -4.27
C ASP A 167 -6.19 -10.09 -4.34
N GLU A 168 -6.76 -10.52 -5.47
CA GLU A 168 -8.21 -10.76 -5.56
C GLU A 168 -8.71 -11.82 -4.55
N GLU A 169 -7.87 -12.80 -4.22
CA GLU A 169 -8.13 -13.79 -3.16
C GLU A 169 -8.10 -13.17 -1.75
N GLU A 170 -7.29 -12.12 -1.57
CA GLU A 170 -7.26 -11.33 -0.34
C GLU A 170 -8.28 -10.19 -0.34
N LYS A 171 -8.86 -9.77 -1.46
CA LYS A 171 -9.87 -8.69 -1.50
C LYS A 171 -11.15 -9.11 -0.81
N GLU A 172 -11.59 -10.36 -1.03
CA GLU A 172 -12.75 -10.90 -0.32
C GLU A 172 -12.50 -11.01 1.19
N SER A 173 -11.27 -11.34 1.60
CA SER A 173 -10.93 -11.43 3.03
C SER A 173 -10.62 -10.07 3.66
N SER A 174 -9.98 -9.14 2.96
CA SER A 174 -9.58 -7.83 3.49
C SER A 174 -10.68 -6.78 3.46
N ILE A 175 -11.58 -6.80 2.47
CA ILE A 175 -12.85 -6.03 2.57
C ILE A 175 -13.61 -6.50 3.81
N ARG A 176 -13.55 -7.81 4.11
CA ARG A 176 -14.13 -8.39 5.30
C ARG A 176 -13.37 -8.02 6.58
N TYR A 177 -12.06 -7.77 6.61
CA TYR A 177 -11.37 -7.40 7.87
C TYR A 177 -11.21 -5.89 8.09
N HIS A 178 -11.04 -5.07 7.04
CA HIS A 178 -10.77 -3.64 7.18
C HIS A 178 -12.04 -2.80 7.46
N SER A 179 -13.18 -3.11 6.83
CA SER A 179 -14.48 -2.50 7.19
C SER A 179 -14.94 -2.88 8.60
N LYS A 180 -14.38 -3.95 9.17
CA LYS A 180 -14.77 -4.46 10.49
C LYS A 180 -14.01 -3.85 11.66
N MET A 181 -12.82 -3.26 11.43
CA MET A 181 -11.99 -2.69 12.50
C MET A 181 -12.41 -1.26 12.91
N ILE A 182 -12.82 -0.41 11.97
CA ILE A 182 -13.07 1.02 12.26
C ILE A 182 -14.32 1.24 13.13
N LEU A 183 -15.36 0.42 13.01
CA LEU A 183 -16.63 0.63 13.73
C LEU A 183 -16.78 -0.20 15.02
N GLY A 184 -15.86 -1.13 15.28
CA GLY A 184 -15.83 -1.88 16.54
C GLY A 184 -15.32 -1.06 17.73
N MET A 185 -14.65 0.08 17.49
CA MET A 185 -14.06 0.91 18.54
C MET A 185 -14.98 2.04 19.04
N GLU A 186 -16.11 2.32 18.38
CA GLU A 186 -17.04 3.39 18.83
C GLU A 186 -18.22 2.90 19.69
N ASN A 187 -18.48 1.60 19.79
CA ASN A 187 -19.65 1.10 20.54
C ASN A 187 -19.35 0.46 21.91
N ASP A 188 -18.09 0.40 22.34
CA ASP A 188 -17.72 -0.05 23.70
C ASP A 188 -17.45 1.11 24.69
N LEU A 189 -17.74 2.37 24.31
CA LEU A 189 -17.62 3.53 25.20
C LEU A 189 -18.95 4.01 25.80
N ASN A 190 -20.06 3.27 25.69
CA ASN A 190 -21.34 3.79 26.21
C ASN A 190 -22.40 2.77 26.64
N VAL A 191 -22.04 1.76 27.44
CA VAL A 191 -22.97 1.05 28.36
C VAL A 191 -22.06 0.34 29.40
N GLU A 192 -22.02 0.55 30.72
CA GLU A 192 -22.90 0.96 31.82
C GLU A 192 -21.98 1.55 32.94
N GLY A 193 -22.33 2.40 33.90
CA GLY A 193 -23.55 3.08 34.32
C GLY A 193 -23.26 3.85 35.63
N TYR A 194 -23.83 5.05 35.75
CA TYR A 194 -24.49 5.67 36.92
C TYR A 194 -25.13 6.98 36.47
#